data_AF-A0AB74UA15-F1
#
_entry.id   AF-A0AB74UA15-F1
#
_cell.length_a   1.000
_cell.length_b   1.000
_cell.length_c   1.000
_cell.angle_alpha   90.00
_cell.angle_beta   90.00
_cell.angle_gamma   90.00
#
_symmetry.space_group_name_H-M   'P 1'
#
loop_
_entity.id
_entity.type
_entity.pdbx_description
1 polymer ?
#
loop_
_entity_poly.entity_id
_entity_poly.type
_entity_poly.pdbx_seq_one_letter_code
_entity_poly.pdbx_strand_id
1 'polypeptide(L)'
;MTESRKAKRPSIYLSPPLQSVADAIKEGQSLSQRLATIAERYELICRQVPALTEAERDMLGNTLSGSFVEPLLIKHLDAELEDSDAGDPSALRDLAARVRDMSYAERVAMVESLGF
;
A
#
# COMPACT_ATOMS: atom_id res chain seq x y z
N MET A 1 -28.98 9.36 -31.75
CA MET A 1 -29.26 8.53 -30.55
C MET A 1 -27.94 8.00 -30.06
N THR A 2 -27.39 8.57 -29.00
CA THR A 2 -26.16 8.07 -28.36
C THR A 2 -26.55 6.86 -27.52
N GLU A 3 -26.14 5.66 -27.93
CA GLU A 3 -26.32 4.47 -27.10
C GLU A 3 -25.63 4.69 -25.75
N SER A 4 -26.42 4.64 -24.68
CA SER A 4 -25.91 4.49 -23.32
C SER A 4 -25.24 3.11 -23.26
N ARG A 5 -23.90 3.08 -23.41
CA ARG A 5 -23.13 1.86 -23.13
C ARG A 5 -23.38 1.50 -21.67
N LYS A 6 -24.18 0.45 -21.47
CA LYS A 6 -24.49 -0.11 -20.15
C LYS A 6 -23.16 -0.31 -19.41
N ALA A 7 -22.98 0.37 -18.28
CA ALA A 7 -21.78 0.22 -17.48
C ALA A 7 -21.54 -1.27 -17.19
N LYS A 8 -20.33 -1.77 -17.47
CA LYS A 8 -19.98 -3.16 -17.15
C LYS A 8 -20.20 -3.36 -15.65
N ARG A 9 -20.93 -4.42 -15.29
CA ARG A 9 -21.11 -4.86 -13.91
C ARG A 9 -20.23 -6.09 -13.70
N PRO A 10 -18.93 -5.92 -13.40
CA PRO A 10 -18.08 -7.06 -13.12
C PRO A 10 -18.58 -7.79 -11.87
N SER A 11 -18.55 -9.11 -11.90
CA SER A 11 -18.65 -9.91 -10.69
C SER A 11 -17.26 -9.99 -10.07
N ILE A 12 -17.17 -9.82 -8.75
CA ILE A 12 -15.92 -9.98 -7.99
C ILE A 12 -16.10 -11.10 -6.98
N TYR A 13 -15.09 -11.95 -6.84
CA TYR A 13 -15.04 -12.92 -5.75
C TYR A 13 -14.72 -12.19 -4.44
N LEU A 14 -15.53 -12.42 -3.40
CA LEU A 14 -15.29 -11.86 -2.08
C LEU A 14 -14.29 -12.73 -1.33
N SER A 15 -13.00 -12.44 -1.53
CA SER A 15 -11.92 -12.98 -0.71
C SER A 15 -12.14 -12.60 0.78
N PRO A 16 -11.50 -13.29 1.73
CA PRO A 16 -11.74 -13.02 3.16
C PRO A 16 -11.62 -11.54 3.58
N PRO A 17 -10.65 -10.74 3.08
CA PRO A 17 -10.61 -9.30 3.36
C PRO A 17 -11.81 -8.53 2.78
N LEU A 18 -12.26 -8.87 1.57
CA LEU A 18 -13.42 -8.25 0.94
C LEU A 18 -14.73 -8.68 1.60
N GLN A 19 -14.82 -9.92 2.10
CA GLN A 19 -15.92 -10.38 2.90
C GLN A 19 -16.02 -9.59 4.21
N SER A 20 -14.89 -9.37 4.88
CA SER A 20 -14.83 -8.52 6.08
C SER A 20 -15.31 -7.08 5.81
N VAL A 21 -14.99 -6.53 4.64
CA VAL A 21 -15.51 -5.23 4.20
C VAL A 21 -17.02 -5.27 3.96
N ALA A 22 -17.53 -6.36 3.36
CA ALA A 22 -18.95 -6.56 3.10
C ALA A 22 -19.75 -6.72 4.39
N ASP A 23 -19.22 -7.41 5.38
CA ASP A 23 -19.88 -7.65 6.67
C ASP A 23 -19.89 -6.39 7.55
N ALA A 24 -18.96 -5.46 7.33
CA ALA A 24 -18.83 -4.22 8.10
C ALA A 24 -19.55 -3.00 7.49
N ILE A 25 -20.38 -3.19 6.46
CA ILE A 25 -21.14 -2.09 5.85
C ILE A 25 -22.19 -1.54 6.83
N LYS A 26 -22.41 -0.23 6.78
CA LYS A 26 -23.45 0.42 7.59
C LYS A 26 -24.83 0.22 6.97
N GLU A 27 -25.88 0.30 7.78
CA GLU A 27 -27.26 0.30 7.29
C GLU A 27 -27.46 1.40 6.22
N GLY A 28 -28.07 1.03 5.10
CA GLY A 28 -28.28 1.93 3.95
C GLY A 28 -27.06 2.14 3.04
N GLN A 29 -25.89 1.55 3.33
CA GLN A 29 -24.69 1.61 2.48
C GLN A 29 -24.56 0.34 1.63
N SER A 30 -24.31 0.46 0.32
CA SER A 30 -23.98 -0.68 -0.53
C SER A 30 -22.50 -1.06 -0.44
N LEU A 31 -22.16 -2.33 -0.72
CA LEU A 31 -20.78 -2.78 -0.86
C LEU A 31 -20.01 -1.95 -1.89
N SER A 32 -20.63 -1.63 -3.03
CA SER A 32 -20.00 -0.80 -4.07
C SER A 32 -19.64 0.61 -3.57
N GLN A 33 -20.51 1.26 -2.80
CA GLN A 33 -20.23 2.55 -2.18
C GLN A 33 -19.07 2.45 -1.18
N ARG A 34 -19.05 1.39 -0.37
CA ARG A 34 -17.98 1.17 0.59
C ARG A 34 -16.62 0.96 -0.10
N LEU A 35 -16.58 0.14 -1.15
CA LEU A 35 -15.36 -0.11 -1.93
C LEU A 35 -14.88 1.15 -2.65
N ALA A 36 -15.79 1.95 -3.22
CA ALA A 36 -15.44 3.23 -3.83
C ALA A 36 -14.78 4.18 -2.82
N THR A 37 -15.35 4.29 -1.61
CA THR A 37 -14.76 5.12 -0.54
C THR A 37 -13.36 4.63 -0.12
N ILE A 38 -13.14 3.32 -0.06
CA ILE A 38 -11.83 2.75 0.28
C ILE A 38 -10.82 3.08 -0.83
N ALA A 39 -11.21 2.88 -2.10
CA ALA A 39 -10.35 3.18 -3.25
C ALA A 39 -9.94 4.66 -3.30
N GLU A 40 -10.88 5.58 -3.11
CA GLU A 40 -10.61 7.03 -3.08
C GLU A 40 -9.65 7.41 -1.94
N ARG A 41 -9.81 6.81 -0.75
CA ARG A 41 -8.92 7.06 0.39
C ARG A 41 -7.53 6.51 0.17
N TYR A 42 -7.43 5.33 -0.41
CA TYR A 42 -6.16 4.72 -0.76
C TYR A 42 -5.43 5.55 -1.83
N GLU A 43 -6.12 6.00 -2.87
CA GLU A 43 -5.54 6.91 -3.87
C GLU A 43 -5.06 8.22 -3.22
N LEU A 44 -5.83 8.77 -2.28
CA LEU A 44 -5.41 9.95 -1.51
C LEU A 44 -4.11 9.70 -0.74
N ILE A 45 -3.98 8.53 -0.10
CA ILE A 45 -2.75 8.13 0.61
C ILE A 45 -1.59 8.03 -0.38
N CYS A 46 -1.75 7.32 -1.50
CA CYS A 46 -0.67 7.10 -2.47
C CYS A 46 -0.18 8.38 -3.16
N ARG A 47 -0.95 9.48 -3.11
CA ARG A 47 -0.50 10.81 -3.57
C ARG A 47 0.42 11.54 -2.59
N GLN A 48 0.54 11.07 -1.34
CA GLN A 48 1.35 11.67 -0.28
C GLN A 48 2.66 10.89 -0.09
N VAL A 49 3.39 10.67 -1.18
CA VAL A 49 4.65 9.90 -1.14
C VAL A 49 5.71 10.66 -0.33
N PRO A 50 6.33 10.05 0.69
CA PRO A 50 7.42 10.69 1.41
C PRO A 50 8.62 10.94 0.49
N ALA A 51 9.39 11.99 0.79
CA ALA A 51 10.59 12.29 0.02
C ALA A 51 11.66 11.22 0.25
N LEU A 52 12.16 10.64 -0.83
CA LEU A 52 13.25 9.66 -0.83
C LEU A 52 14.39 10.16 -1.72
N THR A 53 15.62 9.91 -1.30
CA THR A 53 16.78 10.02 -2.18
C THR A 53 16.81 8.83 -3.16
N GLU A 54 17.60 8.92 -4.23
CA GLU A 54 17.78 7.81 -5.17
C GLU A 54 18.35 6.57 -4.47
N ALA A 55 19.38 6.74 -3.63
CA ALA A 55 19.97 5.65 -2.85
C ALA A 55 18.96 4.97 -1.91
N GLU A 56 18.05 5.73 -1.30
CA GLU A 56 17.00 5.15 -0.45
C GLU A 56 15.96 4.38 -1.25
N ARG A 57 15.61 4.84 -2.45
CA ARG A 57 14.74 4.08 -3.36
C ARG A 57 15.38 2.77 -3.78
N ASP A 58 16.67 2.77 -4.07
CA ASP A 58 17.41 1.57 -4.44
C ASP A 58 17.46 0.57 -3.29
N MET A 59 17.77 1.01 -2.07
CA MET A 59 17.75 0.16 -0.88
C MET A 59 16.36 -0.44 -0.64
N LEU A 60 15.30 0.39 -0.63
CA LEU A 60 13.92 -0.08 -0.47
C LEU A 60 13.52 -1.07 -1.57
N GLY A 61 13.82 -0.74 -2.83
CA GLY A 61 13.50 -1.59 -3.96
C GLY A 61 14.17 -2.95 -3.86
N ASN A 62 15.44 -2.98 -3.47
CA ASN A 62 16.16 -4.23 -3.28
C ASN A 62 15.65 -5.02 -2.06
N THR A 63 15.36 -4.37 -0.93
CA THR A 63 14.77 -5.03 0.26
C THR A 63 13.39 -5.65 -0.04
N LEU A 64 12.58 -4.98 -0.86
CA LEU A 64 11.24 -5.47 -1.23
C LEU A 64 11.28 -6.50 -2.37
N SER A 65 12.33 -6.52 -3.18
CA SER A 65 12.46 -7.42 -4.33
C SER A 65 12.43 -8.89 -3.91
N GLY A 66 11.52 -9.66 -4.50
CA GLY A 66 11.35 -11.09 -4.20
C GLY A 66 10.51 -11.38 -2.95
N SER A 67 10.09 -10.35 -2.21
CA SER A 67 9.23 -10.48 -1.04
C SER A 67 7.75 -10.41 -1.41
N PHE A 68 6.89 -11.08 -0.63
CA PHE A 68 5.44 -10.88 -0.74
C PHE A 68 5.05 -9.66 0.09
N VAL A 69 4.71 -8.56 -0.59
CA VAL A 69 4.45 -7.26 0.05
C VAL A 69 3.04 -7.23 0.63
N GLU A 70 2.91 -7.82 1.82
CA GLU A 70 1.66 -7.89 2.57
C GLU A 70 1.59 -6.84 3.70
N PRO A 71 0.40 -6.61 4.30
CA PRO A 71 0.24 -5.56 5.32
C PRO A 71 1.20 -5.66 6.51
N LEU A 72 1.60 -6.88 6.91
CA LEU A 72 2.57 -7.07 7.99
C LEU A 72 3.98 -6.65 7.59
N LEU A 73 4.40 -6.94 6.36
CA LEU A 73 5.67 -6.47 5.82
C LEU A 73 5.71 -4.94 5.82
N ILE A 74 4.67 -4.29 5.30
CA ILE A 74 4.60 -2.81 5.30
C ILE A 74 4.65 -2.24 6.73
N LYS A 75 3.95 -2.89 7.67
CA LYS A 75 3.93 -2.52 9.09
C LYS A 75 5.30 -2.63 9.75
N HIS A 76 6.11 -3.60 9.33
CA HIS A 76 7.42 -3.91 9.92
C HIS A 76 8.59 -3.61 8.99
N LEU A 77 8.36 -2.78 7.96
CA LEU A 77 9.36 -2.46 6.93
C LEU A 77 10.66 -1.87 7.50
N ASP A 78 10.59 -1.20 8.65
CA ASP A 78 11.79 -0.74 9.36
C ASP A 78 12.67 -1.91 9.84
N ALA A 79 12.08 -2.99 10.35
CA ALA A 79 12.82 -4.18 10.74
C ALA A 79 13.36 -4.94 9.52
N GLU A 80 12.59 -5.02 8.44
CA GLU A 80 13.03 -5.64 7.17
C GLU A 80 14.25 -4.91 6.58
N LEU A 81 14.28 -3.58 6.68
CA LEU A 81 15.42 -2.76 6.28
C LEU A 81 16.65 -2.99 7.17
N GLU A 82 16.47 -3.13 8.48
CA GLU A 82 17.58 -3.41 9.42
C GLU A 82 18.22 -4.79 9.18
N ASP A 83 17.42 -5.78 8.77
CA ASP A 83 17.88 -7.15 8.48
C ASP A 83 18.36 -7.33 7.03
N SER A 84 18.15 -6.33 6.18
CA SER A 84 18.51 -6.41 4.76
C SER A 84 20.02 -6.40 4.55
N ASP A 85 20.49 -7.17 3.55
CA ASP A 85 21.84 -7.13 3.03
C ASP A 85 21.96 -6.26 1.77
N ALA A 86 20.90 -5.51 1.42
CA ALA A 86 20.75 -4.77 0.19
C ALA A 86 21.44 -3.38 0.15
N GLY A 87 22.55 -3.21 0.87
CA GLY A 87 23.25 -1.92 0.93
C GLY A 87 24.27 -1.84 2.04
N ASP A 88 24.74 -0.61 2.30
CA ASP A 88 25.59 -0.34 3.45
C ASP A 88 24.78 -0.48 4.75
N PRO A 89 25.24 -1.26 5.74
CA PRO A 89 24.50 -1.47 6.98
C PRO A 89 24.22 -0.20 7.79
N SER A 90 25.06 0.84 7.68
CA SER A 90 24.79 2.10 8.39
C SER A 90 23.69 2.89 7.70
N ALA A 91 23.73 2.97 6.37
CA ALA A 91 22.68 3.63 5.58
C ALA A 91 21.31 2.94 5.73
N LEU A 92 21.28 1.60 5.78
CA LEU A 92 20.06 0.84 6.02
C LEU A 92 19.46 1.12 7.40
N ARG A 93 20.29 1.20 8.46
CA ARG A 93 19.81 1.56 9.81
C ARG A 93 19.28 2.99 9.88
N ASP A 94 19.92 3.93 9.20
CA ASP A 94 19.45 5.32 9.15
C ASP A 94 18.10 5.42 8.42
N LEU A 95 17.95 4.70 7.29
CA LEU A 95 16.68 4.63 6.58
C LEU A 95 15.61 3.92 7.41
N ALA A 96 15.92 2.82 8.06
CA ALA A 96 15.02 2.09 8.94
C ALA A 96 14.51 2.96 10.10
N ALA A 97 15.40 3.73 10.74
CA ALA A 97 15.01 4.68 11.78
C ALA A 97 14.01 5.72 11.25
N ARG A 98 14.22 6.23 10.03
CA ARG A 98 13.26 7.16 9.40
C ARG A 98 11.93 6.47 9.07
N VAL A 99 11.95 5.25 8.54
CA VAL A 99 10.74 4.47 8.26
C VAL A 99 9.97 4.16 9.54
N ARG A 100 10.67 3.92 10.65
CA ARG A 100 10.07 3.71 11.96
C ARG A 100 9.20 4.89 12.40
N ASP A 101 9.67 6.10 12.16
CA ASP A 101 8.97 7.35 12.49
C ASP A 101 7.85 7.71 11.50
N MET A 102 7.80 7.06 10.32
CA MET A 102 6.71 7.23 9.36
C MET A 102 5.41 6.60 9.86
N SER A 103 4.30 7.29 9.59
CA SER A 103 2.97 6.70 9.71
C SER A 103 2.79 5.54 8.72
N TYR A 104 1.87 4.63 9.04
CA TYR A 104 1.55 3.53 8.11
C TYR A 104 1.03 4.01 6.76
N ALA A 105 0.36 5.18 6.71
CA ALA A 105 -0.08 5.77 5.45
C ALA A 105 1.12 6.18 4.57
N GLU A 106 2.14 6.80 5.15
CA GLU A 106 3.37 7.16 4.42
C GLU A 106 4.12 5.91 3.95
N ARG A 107 4.16 4.85 4.76
CA ARG A 107 4.77 3.57 4.34
C ARG A 107 4.03 2.93 3.17
N VAL A 108 2.70 2.92 3.19
CA VAL A 108 1.89 2.45 2.05
C VAL A 108 2.19 3.30 0.81
N ALA A 109 2.11 4.63 0.93
CA ALA A 109 2.38 5.53 -0.20
C ALA A 109 3.79 5.34 -0.79
N MET A 110 4.77 5.11 0.08
CA MET A 110 6.14 4.81 -0.30
C MET A 110 6.25 3.52 -1.09
N VAL A 111 5.71 2.40 -0.59
CA VAL A 111 5.75 1.08 -1.23
C VAL A 111 5.08 1.12 -2.61
N GLU A 112 3.90 1.74 -2.69
CA GLU A 112 3.14 1.89 -3.94
C GLU A 112 3.90 2.74 -4.97
N SER A 113 4.61 3.78 -4.52
CA SER A 113 5.43 4.62 -5.41
C SER A 113 6.61 3.87 -6.06
N LEU A 114 7.03 2.75 -5.46
CA LEU A 114 8.08 1.87 -5.97
C LEU A 114 7.52 0.75 -6.87
N GLY A 115 6.19 0.62 -6.97
CA GLY A 115 5.52 -0.36 -7.83
C GLY A 115 5.35 -1.76 -7.24
N PHE A 116 5.35 -1.87 -5.90
CA PHE A 116 5.06 -3.10 -5.16
C PHE A 116 3.61 -3.15 -4.68
#